data_AF-A0A940MVT1-F1
#
_entry.id   AF-A0A940MVT1-F1
#
_cell.length_a   1.000
_cell.length_b   1.000
_cell.length_c   1.000
_cell.angle_alpha   90.00
_cell.angle_beta   90.00
_cell.angle_gamma   90.00
#
_symmetry.space_group_name_H-M   'P 1'
#
loop_
_entity.id
_entity.type
_entity.pdbx_description
1 polymer ?
#
loop_
_entity_poly.entity_id
_entity_poly.type
_entity_poly.pdbx_seq_one_letter_code
_entity_poly.pdbx_strand_id
1 'polypeptide(L)' 'MTRIPTISGDERDAFTRVSRRLLYWRPGELRRIKRGYWKRFRKAGKALEMAGDR' A
#
# COMPACT_ATOMS: atom_id res chain seq x y z
N MET A 1 -9.39 -5.56 9.33
CA MET A 1 -8.58 -5.53 8.10
C MET A 1 -7.16 -5.11 8.48
N THR A 2 -6.29 -6.09 8.71
CA THR A 2 -4.91 -5.86 9.20
C THR A 2 -4.06 -5.29 8.08
N ARG A 3 -3.62 -4.03 8.19
CA ARG A 3 -2.77 -3.37 7.19
C ARG A 3 -1.36 -3.95 7.26
N ILE A 4 -0.72 -4.14 6.10
CA ILE A 4 0.72 -4.46 6.05
C ILE A 4 1.56 -3.17 6.19
N PRO A 5 2.78 -3.24 6.75
CA PRO A 5 3.69 -2.10 6.80
C PRO A 5 3.95 -1.49 5.42
N THR A 6 3.99 -0.15 5.38
CA THR A 6 4.46 0.61 4.21
C THR A 6 5.97 0.44 4.06
N ILE A 7 6.45 0.27 2.83
CA ILE A 7 7.89 0.09 2.56
C ILE A 7 8.59 1.43 2.34
N SER A 8 7.90 2.43 1.79
CA SER A 8 8.50 3.71 1.42
C SER A 8 7.74 4.91 1.98
N GLY A 9 8.44 6.05 2.04
CA GLY A 9 7.83 7.36 2.33
C GLY A 9 6.67 7.65 1.38
N ASP A 10 6.83 7.38 0.09
CA ASP A 10 5.78 7.57 -0.91
C ASP A 10 4.48 6.80 -0.60
N GLU A 11 4.59 5.55 -0.13
CA GLU A 11 3.40 4.80 0.29
C GLU A 11 2.76 5.47 1.51
N ARG A 12 3.55 5.85 2.51
CA ARG A 12 3.06 6.53 3.71
C ARG A 12 2.37 7.86 3.35
N ASP A 13 2.95 8.62 2.45
CA ASP A 13 2.41 9.90 1.98
C ASP A 13 1.16 9.71 1.11
N ALA A 14 1.12 8.68 0.26
CA ALA A 14 -0.05 8.38 -0.56
C ALA A 14 -1.28 7.95 0.28
N PHE A 15 -1.05 7.30 1.43
CA PHE A 15 -2.12 6.88 2.35
C PHE A 15 -2.51 7.97 3.36
N THR A 16 -1.64 8.94 3.64
CA THR A 16 -1.91 10.03 4.59
C THR A 16 -2.75 11.15 3.95
N ARG A 17 -3.80 11.59 4.65
CA ARG A 17 -4.69 12.66 4.15
C ARG A 17 -3.97 14.00 3.99
N VAL A 18 -3.07 14.32 4.92
CA VAL A 18 -2.31 15.58 4.93
C VAL A 18 -1.32 15.60 3.77
N SER A 19 -0.46 14.58 3.62
CA SER A 19 0.52 14.51 2.53
C SER A 19 -0.14 14.49 1.15
N ARG A 20 -1.31 13.84 0.99
CA ARG A 20 -2.08 13.91 -0.27
C ARG A 20 -2.51 15.32 -0.68
N ARG A 21 -2.67 16.23 0.30
CA ARG A 21 -3.06 17.62 0.05
C ARG A 21 -1.86 18.55 -0.10
N LEU A 22 -0.78 18.29 0.64
CA LEU A 22 0.40 19.16 0.69
C LEU A 22 1.41 18.89 -0.43
N LEU A 23 1.55 17.63 -0.84
CA LEU A 23 2.52 17.25 -1.87
C LEU A 23 1.91 17.38 -3.26
N TYR A 24 2.73 17.77 -4.23
CA TYR A 24 2.36 17.73 -5.64
C TYR A 24 2.47 16.29 -6.16
N TRP A 25 1.38 15.76 -6.68
CA TRP A 25 1.31 14.41 -7.24
C TRP A 25 1.16 14.49 -8.74
N ARG A 26 1.94 13.69 -9.47
CA ARG A 26 1.75 13.56 -10.91
C ARG A 26 0.43 12.82 -11.18
N PRO A 27 -0.22 13.09 -12.34
CA PRO A 27 -1.40 12.33 -12.75
C PRO A 27 -1.15 10.81 -12.68
N GLY A 28 -1.98 10.09 -11.93
CA GLY A 28 -1.89 8.64 -11.78
C GLY A 28 -0.84 8.12 -10.79
N GLU A 29 -0.01 8.99 -10.19
CA GLU A 29 1.06 8.58 -9.27
C GLU A 29 0.53 7.92 -7.99
N LEU A 30 -0.44 8.56 -7.34
CA LEU A 30 -1.13 7.99 -6.17
C LEU A 30 -1.74 6.62 -6.47
N ARG A 31 -2.30 6.44 -7.67
CA ARG A 31 -2.91 5.18 -8.10
C ARG A 31 -1.82 4.11 -8.30
N ARG A 32 -0.68 4.46 -8.88
CA ARG A 32 0.48 3.57 -9.06
C ARG A 32 1.00 3.08 -7.70
N ILE A 33 1.24 4.00 -6.77
CA ILE A 33 1.73 3.69 -5.41
C ILE A 33 0.74 2.77 -4.68
N LYS A 34 -0.55 3.14 -4.65
CA LYS A 34 -1.58 2.32 -4.00
C LYS A 34 -1.70 0.93 -4.62
N ARG A 35 -1.63 0.80 -5.95
CA ARG A 35 -1.63 -0.51 -6.63
C ARG A 35 -0.44 -1.38 -6.21
N GLY A 36 0.74 -0.78 -6.07
CA GLY A 36 1.93 -1.44 -5.53
C GLY A 36 1.67 -2.01 -4.13
N TYR A 37 1.20 -1.16 -3.20
CA TYR A 37 0.80 -1.59 -1.86
C TYR A 37 -0.22 -2.73 -1.88
N TRP A 38 -1.30 -2.61 -2.67
CA TRP A 38 -2.33 -3.64 -2.75
C TRP A 38 -1.84 -4.95 -3.37
N LYS A 39 -0.87 -4.92 -4.29
CA LYS A 39 -0.21 -6.14 -4.79
C LYS A 39 0.54 -6.84 -3.67
N ARG A 40 1.29 -6.10 -2.85
CA ARG A 40 1.99 -6.64 -1.67
C ARG A 40 1.01 -7.17 -0.62
N PHE A 41 -0.05 -6.41 -0.36
CA PHE A 41 -1.12 -6.80 0.56
C PHE A 41 -1.75 -8.15 0.16
N ARG A 42 -2.09 -8.33 -1.12
CA ARG A 42 -2.61 -9.60 -1.62
C ARG A 42 -1.61 -10.74 -1.51
N LYS A 43 -0.32 -10.48 -1.76
CA LYS A 43 0.73 -11.51 -1.60
C LYS A 43 0.89 -11.93 -0.14
N ALA A 44 0.84 -10.97 0.80
CA ALA A 44 0.88 -11.25 2.23
C ALA A 44 -0.36 -12.02 2.70
N GLY A 45 -1.56 -11.65 2.24
CA GLY A 45 -2.80 -12.37 2.52
C GLY A 45 -2.75 -13.82 2.04
N LYS A 46 -2.31 -14.06 0.79
CA LYS A 46 -2.11 -15.42 0.28
C LYS A 46 -1.09 -16.24 1.07
N ALA A 47 -0.01 -15.60 1.54
CA ALA A 47 0.99 -16.28 2.35
C ALA A 47 0.43 -16.70 3.72
N LEU A 48 -0.48 -15.92 4.30
CA LEU A 48 -1.18 -16.29 5.54
C LEU A 48 -2.18 -17.44 5.31
N GLU A 49 -2.94 -17.43 4.22
CA GLU A 49 -3.84 -18.54 3.87
C GLU A 49 -3.05 -19.85 3.65
N MET A 50 -1.95 -19.83 2.90
CA MET A 50 -1.07 -20.99 2.68
C MET A 50 -0.29 -21.45 3.94
N ALA A 51 -0.25 -20.63 4.98
CA ALA A 51 0.39 -20.96 6.26
C ALA A 51 -0.61 -21.51 7.29
N GLY A 52 -1.90 -21.19 7.16
CA GLY A 52 -2.97 -21.71 8.01
C GLY A 52 -3.58 -23.04 7.54
N ASP A 53 -3.19 -23.51 6.35
CA ASP A 53 -3.65 -24.78 5.73
C ASP A 53 -2.58 -25.90 5.86
N ARG A 54 -1.72 -25.81 6.88
CA ARG A 54 -0.67 -26.78 7.20
C ARG A 54 -0.73 -27.22 8.65
#